data_AF-A0A356MPT8-F1
#
_entry.id   AF-A0A356MPT8-F1
#
_cell.length_a   1.000
_cell.length_b   1.000
_cell.length_c   1.000
_cell.angle_alpha   90.00
_cell.angle_beta   90.00
_cell.angle_gamma   90.00
#
_symmetry.space_group_name_H-M   'P 1'
#
loop_
_entity.id
_entity.type
_entity.pdbx_description
1 polymer ?
#
loop_
_entity_poly.entity_id
_entity_poly.type
_entity_poly.pdbx_seq_one_letter_code
_entity_poly.pdbx_strand_id
1 'polypeptide(L)'
;MPKNNDLYHMVKLVAYTHIWIAMGATAAAIATVLTHGYPIGEWNALTVYGLLGIGITTGCIYTRQRRIKLRKNPSGIPQERRAFLEHWQRAMIWAWSFATVAWIVACAAEWLAFFNLFIDHTALLFGISVLVLGYASNPFSNGPGWRDIPRLKWPVIALTWGLVTGWLPLQFIPWDYTLDEWRVVKSVGVQTLFIAGITLPFDVRDVHVDPANLRTVAQQTSPLFTTTLAFTLVLLSMGGFLAMDGTPARVLTGAVALVGILLAHFIRQEWIFSLWLDGCLILQGVLAFLLA
;
A
#
# COMPACT_ATOMS: atom_id res chain seq x y z
N MET A 1 14.85 -30.02 -0.30
CA MET A 1 13.82 -29.51 -1.22
C MET A 1 14.50 -28.63 -2.24
N PRO A 2 14.32 -28.85 -3.56
CA PRO A 2 14.90 -27.97 -4.56
C PRO A 2 14.37 -26.55 -4.33
N LYS A 3 15.26 -25.56 -4.19
CA LYS A 3 14.86 -24.16 -4.22
C LYS A 3 14.17 -23.97 -5.56
N ASN A 4 12.87 -23.68 -5.55
CA ASN A 4 12.13 -23.39 -6.77
C ASN A 4 12.67 -22.04 -7.30
N ASN A 5 13.73 -22.11 -8.11
CA ASN A 5 14.54 -20.96 -8.51
C ASN A 5 13.67 -19.87 -9.14
N ASP A 6 12.64 -20.24 -9.89
CA ASP A 6 11.78 -19.30 -10.61
C ASP A 6 10.94 -18.43 -9.68
N LEU A 7 10.27 -19.02 -8.69
CA LEU A 7 9.50 -18.27 -7.69
C LEU A 7 10.43 -17.32 -6.90
N TYR A 8 11.63 -17.80 -6.58
CA TYR A 8 12.64 -17.00 -5.89
C TYR A 8 13.13 -15.81 -6.74
N HIS A 9 13.39 -16.02 -8.04
CA HIS A 9 13.75 -14.95 -8.96
C HIS A 9 12.61 -13.96 -9.19
N MET A 10 11.36 -14.44 -9.26
CA MET A 10 10.18 -13.59 -9.40
C MET A 10 9.97 -12.69 -8.17
N VAL A 11 10.09 -13.22 -6.95
CA VAL A 11 10.02 -12.42 -5.72
C VAL A 11 11.07 -11.29 -5.77
N LYS A 12 12.31 -11.60 -6.17
CA LYS A 12 13.37 -10.58 -6.28
C LYS A 12 13.03 -9.52 -7.33
N LEU A 13 12.63 -9.94 -8.53
CA LEU A 13 12.39 -9.02 -9.64
C LEU A 13 11.20 -8.10 -9.36
N VAL A 14 10.13 -8.64 -8.79
CA VAL A 14 8.83 -7.94 -8.72
C VAL A 14 8.66 -7.22 -7.38
N ALA A 15 9.03 -7.85 -6.26
CA ALA A 15 8.88 -7.24 -4.94
C ALA A 15 10.03 -6.28 -4.60
N TYR A 16 11.29 -6.59 -4.98
CA TYR A 16 12.41 -5.75 -4.55
C TYR A 16 12.61 -4.51 -5.42
N THR A 17 12.06 -4.49 -6.64
CA THR A 17 12.01 -3.30 -7.51
C THR A 17 10.91 -2.31 -7.10
N HIS A 18 10.04 -2.70 -6.17
CA HIS A 18 8.83 -1.97 -5.76
C HIS A 18 7.77 -1.82 -6.85
N ILE A 19 7.91 -2.50 -7.99
CA ILE A 19 6.90 -2.50 -9.06
C ILE A 19 5.61 -3.14 -8.55
N TRP A 20 5.70 -4.26 -7.83
CA TRP A 20 4.51 -4.96 -7.30
C TRP A 20 3.66 -4.07 -6.39
N ILE A 21 4.30 -3.39 -5.44
CA ILE A 21 3.57 -2.56 -4.48
C ILE A 21 3.05 -1.27 -5.13
N ALA A 22 3.75 -0.73 -6.13
CA ALA A 22 3.27 0.39 -6.95
C ALA A 22 2.03 0.00 -7.76
N MET A 23 2.06 -1.18 -8.41
CA MET A 23 0.88 -1.74 -9.09
C MET A 23 -0.26 -1.99 -8.11
N GLY A 24 0.04 -2.50 -6.91
CA GLY A 24 -0.94 -2.67 -5.85
C GLY A 24 -1.62 -1.37 -5.45
N ALA A 25 -0.86 -0.28 -5.30
CA ALA A 25 -1.44 1.03 -4.97
C ALA A 25 -2.38 1.56 -6.06
N THR A 26 -1.98 1.49 -7.32
CA THR A 26 -2.86 1.88 -8.44
C THR A 26 -4.08 0.97 -8.54
N ALA A 27 -3.92 -0.34 -8.44
CA ALA A 27 -5.03 -1.29 -8.54
C ALA A 27 -6.04 -1.16 -7.38
N ALA A 28 -5.56 -0.99 -6.14
CA ALA A 28 -6.45 -0.73 -5.00
C ALA A 28 -7.20 0.60 -5.14
N ALA A 29 -6.52 1.64 -5.65
CA ALA A 29 -7.15 2.93 -5.94
C ALA A 29 -8.22 2.81 -7.07
N ILE A 30 -7.92 2.07 -8.13
CA ILE A 30 -8.87 1.71 -9.20
C ILE A 30 -10.07 0.96 -8.63
N ALA A 31 -9.83 -0.02 -7.74
CA ALA A 31 -10.90 -0.77 -7.10
C ALA A 31 -11.84 0.15 -6.35
N THR A 32 -11.30 1.11 -5.58
CA THR A 32 -12.11 2.12 -4.89
C THR A 32 -12.96 2.91 -5.88
N VAL A 33 -12.43 3.38 -7.00
CA VAL A 33 -13.21 4.12 -7.99
C VAL A 33 -14.33 3.27 -8.61
N LEU A 34 -13.98 2.09 -9.14
CA LEU A 34 -14.94 1.22 -9.85
C LEU A 34 -16.05 0.71 -8.92
N THR A 35 -15.69 0.25 -7.72
CA THR A 35 -16.67 -0.31 -6.78
C THR A 35 -17.61 0.75 -6.20
N HIS A 36 -17.26 2.03 -6.25
CA HIS A 36 -18.14 3.14 -5.88
C HIS A 36 -18.96 3.67 -7.06
N GLY A 37 -18.91 3.02 -8.23
CA GLY A 37 -19.86 3.23 -9.31
C GLY A 37 -19.42 4.21 -10.39
N TYR A 38 -18.13 4.61 -10.46
CA TYR A 38 -17.62 5.39 -11.59
C TYR A 38 -16.98 4.46 -12.64
N PRO A 39 -17.70 4.12 -13.73
CA PRO A 39 -17.30 3.08 -14.66
C PRO A 39 -16.09 3.49 -15.51
N ILE A 40 -15.28 2.51 -15.91
CA ILE A 40 -14.04 2.75 -16.66
C ILE A 40 -14.27 3.48 -18.00
N GLY A 41 -15.42 3.26 -18.63
CA GLY A 41 -15.78 3.90 -19.91
C GLY A 41 -15.98 5.41 -19.81
N GLU A 42 -16.16 5.95 -18.61
CA GLU A 42 -16.38 7.38 -18.37
C GLU A 42 -15.16 8.09 -17.79
N TRP A 43 -14.05 7.38 -17.57
CA TRP A 43 -12.86 7.96 -16.97
C TRP A 43 -12.26 9.07 -17.84
N ASN A 44 -12.19 10.27 -17.26
CA ASN A 44 -11.49 11.40 -17.85
C ASN A 44 -9.96 11.31 -17.59
N ALA A 45 -9.22 12.23 -18.21
CA ALA A 45 -7.76 12.28 -18.09
C ALA A 45 -7.28 12.50 -16.65
N LEU A 46 -7.96 13.34 -15.86
CA LEU A 46 -7.64 13.56 -14.44
C LEU A 46 -7.75 12.26 -13.64
N THR A 47 -8.81 11.47 -13.84
CA THR A 47 -8.98 10.15 -13.21
C THR A 47 -7.82 9.22 -13.56
N VAL A 48 -7.54 9.04 -14.85
CA VAL A 48 -6.49 8.12 -15.32
C VAL A 48 -5.12 8.54 -14.77
N TYR A 49 -4.75 9.81 -14.93
CA TYR A 49 -3.45 10.29 -14.49
C TYR A 49 -3.34 10.35 -12.97
N GLY A 50 -4.42 10.64 -12.24
CA GLY A 50 -4.43 10.62 -10.78
C GLY A 50 -4.18 9.22 -10.22
N LEU A 51 -4.87 8.19 -10.75
CA LEU A 51 -4.71 6.80 -10.34
C LEU A 51 -3.32 6.23 -10.69
N LEU A 52 -2.77 6.59 -11.86
CA LEU A 52 -1.40 6.25 -12.23
C LEU A 52 -0.37 6.98 -11.35
N GLY A 53 -0.64 8.24 -11.01
CA GLY A 53 0.21 9.06 -10.14
C GLY A 53 0.36 8.46 -8.75
N ILE A 54 -0.68 7.83 -8.19
CA ILE A 54 -0.62 7.08 -6.93
C ILE A 54 0.42 5.96 -6.98
N GLY A 55 0.43 5.16 -8.05
CA GLY A 55 1.37 4.05 -8.22
C GLY A 55 2.80 4.51 -8.40
N ILE A 56 3.01 5.49 -9.28
CA ILE A 56 4.35 6.07 -9.54
C ILE A 56 4.92 6.68 -8.26
N THR A 57 4.11 7.44 -7.53
CA THR A 57 4.50 8.05 -6.25
C THR A 57 4.83 6.97 -5.21
N THR A 58 4.02 5.91 -5.12
CA THR A 58 4.31 4.74 -4.26
C THR A 58 5.67 4.11 -4.59
N GLY A 59 5.97 3.86 -5.86
CA GLY A 59 7.24 3.30 -6.30
C GLY A 59 8.45 4.17 -5.96
N CYS A 60 8.35 5.49 -6.20
CA CYS A 60 9.34 6.49 -5.82
C CYS A 60 9.61 6.48 -4.30
N ILE A 61 8.54 6.53 -3.52
CA ILE A 61 8.61 6.64 -2.07
C ILE A 61 9.16 5.35 -1.46
N TYR A 62 8.68 4.18 -1.86
CA TYR A 62 9.23 2.91 -1.37
C TYR A 62 10.72 2.78 -1.70
N THR A 63 11.13 3.16 -2.90
CA THR A 63 12.55 3.18 -3.29
C THR A 63 13.38 4.11 -2.41
N ARG A 64 12.88 5.33 -2.15
CA ARG A 64 13.53 6.28 -1.25
C ARG A 64 13.61 5.74 0.19
N GLN A 65 12.51 5.22 0.73
CA GLN A 65 12.44 4.68 2.08
C GLN A 65 13.41 3.49 2.26
N ARG A 66 13.52 2.58 1.28
CA ARG A 66 14.49 1.48 1.33
C ARG A 66 15.95 1.96 1.27
N ARG A 67 16.25 2.99 0.47
CA ARG A 67 17.58 3.61 0.46
C ARG A 67 17.95 4.22 1.81
N ILE A 68 17.00 4.92 2.45
CA ILE A 68 17.20 5.48 3.78
C ILE A 68 17.48 4.35 4.79
N LYS A 69 16.69 3.27 4.76
CA LYS A 69 16.90 2.12 5.64
C LYS A 69 18.26 1.45 5.40
N LEU A 70 18.68 1.29 4.14
CA LEU A 70 19.99 0.73 3.79
C LEU A 70 21.14 1.55 4.37
N ARG A 71 21.01 2.88 4.41
CA ARG A 71 22.03 3.77 4.97
C ARG A 71 22.03 3.81 6.50
N LYS A 72 20.84 3.85 7.13
CA LYS A 72 20.70 4.04 8.58
C LYS A 72 20.78 2.73 9.38
N ASN A 73 20.27 1.62 8.83
CA ASN A 73 20.22 0.33 9.51
C ASN A 73 20.32 -0.85 8.50
N PRO A 74 21.51 -1.06 7.89
CA PRO A 74 21.72 -2.14 6.92
C PRO A 74 21.61 -3.54 7.54
N SER A 75 21.90 -3.73 8.82
CA SER A 75 21.77 -5.03 9.50
C SER A 75 20.32 -5.44 9.71
N GLY A 76 19.40 -4.48 9.85
CA GLY A 76 17.95 -4.71 9.93
C GLY A 76 17.25 -4.98 8.58
N ILE A 77 18.00 -5.27 7.51
CA ILE A 77 17.48 -5.68 6.21
C ILE A 77 17.95 -7.12 5.95
N PRO A 78 17.05 -8.06 5.58
CA PRO A 78 17.45 -9.41 5.21
C PRO A 78 18.57 -9.42 4.17
N GLN A 79 19.57 -10.27 4.35
CA GLN A 79 20.81 -10.28 3.57
C GLN A 79 20.57 -10.25 2.06
N GLU A 80 19.62 -11.05 1.57
CA GLU A 80 19.31 -11.14 0.13
C GLU A 80 18.74 -9.82 -0.42
N ARG A 81 17.80 -9.22 0.31
CA ARG A 81 17.20 -7.92 -0.05
C ARG A 81 18.25 -6.81 0.02
N ARG A 82 19.14 -6.86 1.01
CA ARG A 82 20.26 -5.92 1.14
C ARG A 82 21.18 -5.99 -0.08
N ALA A 83 21.65 -7.19 -0.44
CA ALA A 83 22.52 -7.39 -1.60
C ALA A 83 21.88 -6.90 -2.90
N PHE A 84 20.57 -7.13 -3.08
CA PHE A 84 19.83 -6.59 -4.23
C PHE A 84 19.83 -5.07 -4.25
N LEU A 85 19.50 -4.42 -3.12
CA LEU A 85 19.45 -2.95 -3.03
C LEU A 85 20.83 -2.32 -3.23
N GLU A 86 21.89 -2.91 -2.69
CA GLU A 86 23.27 -2.44 -2.89
C GLU A 86 23.64 -2.40 -4.37
N HIS A 87 23.20 -3.40 -5.14
CA HIS A 87 23.46 -3.49 -6.58
C HIS A 87 22.54 -2.60 -7.42
N TRP A 88 21.21 -2.64 -7.20
CA TRP A 88 20.21 -2.10 -8.12
C TRP A 88 19.57 -0.77 -7.72
N GLN A 89 19.78 -0.26 -6.49
CA GLN A 89 19.09 0.97 -6.02
C GLN A 89 19.23 2.17 -6.97
N ARG A 90 20.38 2.33 -7.65
CA ARG A 90 20.62 3.45 -8.58
C ARG A 90 19.78 3.31 -9.84
N ALA A 91 19.73 2.12 -10.42
CA ALA A 91 18.90 1.84 -11.59
C ALA A 91 17.42 2.04 -11.28
N MET A 92 16.97 1.60 -10.09
CA MET A 92 15.59 1.83 -9.65
C MET A 92 15.25 3.32 -9.50
N ILE A 93 16.15 4.12 -8.93
CA ILE A 93 15.95 5.58 -8.83
C ILE A 93 15.77 6.18 -10.22
N TRP A 94 16.66 5.84 -11.17
CA TRP A 94 16.54 6.33 -12.54
C TRP A 94 15.24 5.91 -13.22
N ALA A 95 14.84 4.65 -13.07
CA ALA A 95 13.59 4.15 -13.63
C ALA A 95 12.37 4.92 -13.08
N TRP A 96 12.30 5.10 -11.76
CA TRP A 96 11.21 5.84 -11.11
C TRP A 96 11.24 7.35 -11.43
N SER A 97 12.42 7.94 -11.55
CA SER A 97 12.57 9.33 -12.00
C SER A 97 12.11 9.52 -13.44
N PHE A 98 12.48 8.61 -14.34
CA PHE A 98 12.00 8.63 -15.73
C PHE A 98 10.48 8.48 -15.81
N ALA A 99 9.92 7.50 -15.10
CA ALA A 99 8.47 7.31 -15.02
C ALA A 99 7.74 8.56 -14.47
N THR A 100 8.32 9.21 -13.46
CA THR A 100 7.78 10.46 -12.90
C THR A 100 7.79 11.59 -13.91
N VAL A 101 8.91 11.81 -14.62
CA VAL A 101 9.00 12.85 -15.66
C VAL A 101 8.02 12.56 -16.80
N ALA A 102 7.96 11.31 -17.26
CA ALA A 102 7.01 10.90 -18.29
C ALA A 102 5.56 11.15 -17.87
N TRP A 103 5.20 10.84 -16.61
CA TRP A 103 3.87 11.11 -16.06
C TRP A 103 3.57 12.61 -15.97
N ILE A 104 4.50 13.41 -15.45
CA ILE A 104 4.36 14.88 -15.34
C ILE A 104 4.10 15.50 -16.72
N VAL A 105 4.84 15.05 -17.75
CA VAL A 105 4.66 15.52 -19.13
C VAL A 105 3.33 15.04 -19.71
N ALA A 106 2.97 13.77 -19.51
CA ALA A 106 1.73 13.20 -20.02
C ALA A 106 0.47 13.87 -19.43
N CYS A 107 0.51 14.25 -18.15
CA CYS A 107 -0.61 14.89 -17.47
C CYS A 107 -0.59 16.43 -17.52
N ALA A 108 0.26 17.04 -18.37
CA ALA A 108 0.44 18.49 -18.45
C ALA A 108 -0.86 19.28 -18.64
N ALA A 109 -1.79 18.76 -19.45
CA ALA A 109 -3.10 19.37 -19.67
C ALA A 109 -3.97 19.45 -18.40
N GLU A 110 -3.75 18.53 -17.45
CA GLU A 110 -4.53 18.41 -16.21
C GLU A 110 -3.87 19.14 -15.02
N TRP A 111 -2.74 19.82 -15.22
CA TRP A 111 -2.00 20.46 -14.11
C TRP A 111 -2.84 21.48 -13.34
N LEU A 112 -3.68 22.25 -14.03
CA LEU A 112 -4.57 23.20 -13.35
C LEU A 112 -5.57 22.46 -12.45
N ALA A 113 -6.12 21.34 -12.91
CA ALA A 113 -7.03 20.51 -12.11
C ALA A 113 -6.32 19.89 -10.89
N PHE A 114 -5.11 19.36 -11.07
CA PHE A 114 -4.29 18.88 -9.96
C PHE A 114 -3.93 19.99 -8.97
N PHE A 115 -3.63 21.19 -9.47
CA PHE A 115 -3.32 22.34 -8.62
C PHE A 115 -4.54 22.79 -7.81
N ASN A 116 -5.72 22.87 -8.44
CA ASN A 116 -6.97 23.18 -7.73
C ASN A 116 -7.28 22.14 -6.65
N LEU A 117 -7.18 20.85 -6.97
CA LEU A 117 -7.33 19.76 -6.01
C LEU A 117 -6.34 19.91 -4.83
N PHE A 118 -5.08 20.26 -5.13
CA PHE A 118 -4.09 20.54 -4.10
C PHE A 118 -4.52 21.67 -3.17
N ILE A 119 -5.01 22.78 -3.73
CA ILE A 119 -5.49 23.93 -2.95
C ILE A 119 -6.70 23.53 -2.09
N ASP A 120 -7.71 22.91 -2.69
CA ASP A 120 -8.97 22.53 -2.04
C ASP A 120 -8.76 21.54 -0.88
N HIS A 121 -7.72 20.70 -0.97
CA HIS A 121 -7.41 19.67 0.03
C HIS A 121 -6.03 19.83 0.67
N THR A 122 -5.50 21.05 0.72
CA THR A 122 -4.12 21.35 1.17
C THR A 122 -3.78 20.67 2.50
N ALA A 123 -4.65 20.83 3.51
CA ALA A 123 -4.40 20.30 4.86
C ALA A 123 -4.29 18.77 4.88
N LEU A 124 -5.19 18.08 4.16
CA LEU A 124 -5.22 16.62 4.15
C LEU A 124 -4.08 16.04 3.31
N LEU A 125 -3.78 16.63 2.14
CA LEU A 125 -2.64 16.23 1.31
C LEU A 125 -1.30 16.48 2.01
N PHE A 126 -1.19 17.57 2.76
CA PHE A 126 -0.05 17.82 3.62
C PHE A 126 0.07 16.75 4.71
N GLY A 127 -1.04 16.41 5.39
CA GLY A 127 -1.09 15.34 6.37
C GLY A 127 -0.64 13.98 5.81
N ILE A 128 -1.17 13.58 4.63
CA ILE A 128 -0.74 12.38 3.92
C ILE A 128 0.75 12.44 3.60
N SER A 129 1.25 13.57 3.10
CA SER A 129 2.67 13.76 2.79
C SER A 129 3.55 13.56 4.02
N VAL A 130 3.14 14.08 5.18
CA VAL A 130 3.84 13.89 6.46
C VAL A 130 3.85 12.42 6.88
N LEU A 131 2.72 11.71 6.76
CA LEU A 131 2.65 10.28 7.09
C LEU A 131 3.57 9.46 6.17
N VAL A 132 3.49 9.69 4.86
CA VAL A 132 4.21 8.92 3.85
C VAL A 132 5.72 9.17 3.88
N LEU A 133 6.14 10.44 3.87
CA LEU A 133 7.56 10.79 3.91
C LEU A 133 8.17 10.48 5.27
N GLY A 134 7.39 10.68 6.33
CA GLY A 134 7.83 10.50 7.68
C GLY A 134 7.96 9.04 8.13
N TYR A 135 7.37 8.10 7.37
CA TYR A 135 7.34 6.69 7.75
C TYR A 135 8.75 6.10 7.97
N ALA A 136 9.70 6.32 7.05
CA ALA A 136 11.06 5.78 7.14
C ALA A 136 12.10 6.76 7.73
N SER A 137 11.77 8.04 7.82
CA SER A 137 12.62 9.07 8.42
C SER A 137 11.76 10.24 8.83
N ASN A 138 11.94 10.81 10.02
CA ASN A 138 11.22 12.01 10.43
C ASN A 138 11.44 13.13 9.38
N PRO A 139 10.37 13.78 8.87
CA PRO A 139 10.54 14.85 7.88
C PRO A 139 10.95 16.18 8.53
N PHE A 140 10.81 16.31 9.84
CA PHE A 140 11.13 17.50 10.64
C PHE A 140 12.47 17.40 11.38
N SER A 141 13.11 16.22 11.36
CA SER A 141 14.44 16.01 11.97
C SER A 141 15.21 14.91 11.26
N ASN A 142 16.53 14.82 11.45
CA ASN A 142 17.30 13.67 10.94
C ASN A 142 17.06 12.36 11.73
N GLY A 143 16.07 12.34 12.61
CA GLY A 143 15.75 11.27 13.55
C GLY A 143 15.08 10.02 12.95
N PRO A 144 14.63 9.10 13.83
CA PRO A 144 13.92 7.87 13.46
C PRO A 144 12.60 8.18 12.74
N GLY A 145 12.18 7.33 11.80
CA GLY A 145 10.88 7.48 11.15
C GLY A 145 9.71 7.07 12.06
N TRP A 146 8.48 7.37 11.65
CA TRP A 146 7.27 6.96 12.38
C TRP A 146 7.25 5.46 12.65
N ARG A 147 7.77 4.67 11.71
CA ARG A 147 7.84 3.21 11.82
C ARG A 147 8.78 2.72 12.92
N ASP A 148 9.70 3.57 13.36
CA ASP A 148 10.71 3.24 14.38
C ASP A 148 10.28 3.77 15.78
N ILE A 149 9.13 4.46 15.87
CA ILE A 149 8.52 4.88 17.14
C ILE A 149 7.74 3.70 17.73
N PRO A 150 7.86 3.42 19.05
CA PRO A 150 7.16 2.31 19.67
C PRO A 150 5.67 2.31 19.36
N ARG A 151 5.12 1.17 18.94
CA ARG A 151 3.70 0.94 18.61
C ARG A 151 3.16 1.67 17.38
N LEU A 152 3.91 2.54 16.72
CA LEU A 152 3.41 3.33 15.57
C LEU A 152 3.61 2.67 14.20
N LYS A 153 4.49 1.67 14.09
CA LYS A 153 4.79 0.97 12.81
C LYS A 153 3.54 0.54 12.05
N TRP A 154 2.60 -0.12 12.74
CA TRP A 154 1.41 -0.72 12.14
C TRP A 154 0.26 0.29 11.93
N PRO A 155 -0.16 1.11 12.92
CA PRO A 155 -1.25 2.06 12.72
C PRO A 155 -0.94 3.08 11.62
N VAL A 156 0.31 3.56 11.54
CA VAL A 156 0.70 4.56 10.55
C VAL A 156 0.67 3.98 9.14
N ILE A 157 1.19 2.76 8.91
CA ILE A 157 1.15 2.18 7.58
C ILE A 157 -0.29 1.89 7.14
N ALA A 158 -1.14 1.35 8.04
CA ALA A 158 -2.53 1.07 7.73
C ALA A 158 -3.31 2.33 7.36
N LEU A 159 -3.22 3.39 8.18
CA LEU A 159 -3.91 4.66 7.91
C LEU A 159 -3.41 5.34 6.64
N THR A 160 -2.09 5.33 6.41
CA THR A 160 -1.49 5.93 5.21
C THR A 160 -2.06 5.30 3.95
N TRP A 161 -2.11 3.97 3.89
CA TRP A 161 -2.67 3.25 2.76
C TRP A 161 -4.17 3.42 2.65
N GLY A 162 -4.90 3.45 3.76
CA GLY A 162 -6.35 3.74 3.76
C GLY A 162 -6.67 5.12 3.18
N LEU A 163 -5.89 6.14 3.50
CA LEU A 163 -6.03 7.48 2.90
C LEU A 163 -5.66 7.47 1.41
N VAL A 164 -4.51 6.89 1.06
CA VAL A 164 -4.00 6.90 -0.33
C VAL A 164 -4.85 6.04 -1.27
N THR A 165 -5.44 4.94 -0.81
CA THR A 165 -6.22 4.02 -1.66
C THR A 165 -7.72 4.07 -1.42
N GLY A 166 -8.19 4.70 -0.34
CA GLY A 166 -9.61 4.85 -0.01
C GLY A 166 -10.17 6.26 -0.15
N TRP A 167 -9.36 7.32 0.05
CA TRP A 167 -9.79 8.71 -0.08
C TRP A 167 -9.28 9.38 -1.34
N LEU A 168 -7.96 9.36 -1.56
CA LEU A 168 -7.31 10.07 -2.67
C LEU A 168 -7.87 9.72 -4.07
N PRO A 169 -8.13 8.44 -4.44
CA PRO A 169 -8.76 8.10 -5.72
C PRO A 169 -10.10 8.80 -5.95
N LEU A 170 -10.89 9.02 -4.90
CA LEU A 170 -12.20 9.66 -4.99
C LEU A 170 -12.10 11.16 -5.30
N GLN A 171 -10.91 11.76 -5.20
CA GLN A 171 -10.70 13.17 -5.55
C GLN A 171 -10.44 13.36 -7.05
N PHE A 172 -10.25 12.26 -7.80
CA PHE A 172 -10.00 12.31 -9.24
C PHE A 172 -11.25 11.97 -10.06
N ILE A 173 -12.42 11.86 -9.44
CA ILE A 173 -13.69 11.55 -10.10
C ILE A 173 -14.54 12.82 -10.25
N PRO A 174 -15.39 12.92 -11.29
CA PRO A 174 -16.30 14.06 -11.46
C PRO A 174 -17.29 14.21 -10.30
N TRP A 175 -17.82 15.42 -10.11
CA TRP A 175 -18.74 15.72 -9.02
C TRP A 175 -19.98 14.80 -9.00
N ASP A 176 -20.50 14.41 -10.16
CA ASP A 176 -21.69 13.54 -10.29
C ASP A 176 -21.49 12.15 -9.65
N TYR A 177 -20.23 11.74 -9.45
CA TYR A 177 -19.84 10.47 -8.83
C TYR A 177 -19.33 10.64 -7.39
N THR A 178 -19.32 11.86 -6.86
CA THR A 178 -18.82 12.13 -5.51
C THR A 178 -19.72 11.50 -4.45
N LEU A 179 -19.08 10.89 -3.46
CA LEU A 179 -19.76 10.31 -2.32
C LEU A 179 -20.06 11.39 -1.28
N ASP A 180 -21.13 11.19 -0.50
CA ASP A 180 -21.32 11.97 0.72
C ASP A 180 -20.14 11.80 1.69
N GLU A 181 -19.90 12.82 2.51
CA GLU A 181 -18.74 12.88 3.41
C GLU A 181 -18.64 11.63 4.32
N TRP A 182 -19.77 11.10 4.76
CA TRP A 182 -19.78 9.93 5.63
C TRP A 182 -19.38 8.66 4.89
N ARG A 183 -19.83 8.47 3.65
CA ARG A 183 -19.35 7.38 2.77
C ARG A 183 -17.86 7.50 2.49
N VAL A 184 -17.33 8.71 2.30
CA VAL A 184 -15.88 8.93 2.14
C VAL A 184 -15.12 8.48 3.39
N VAL A 185 -15.57 8.87 4.59
CA VAL A 185 -14.97 8.44 5.86
C VAL A 185 -15.02 6.91 6.01
N LYS A 186 -16.14 6.27 5.66
CA LYS A 186 -16.24 4.81 5.69
C LYS A 186 -15.31 4.14 4.68
N SER A 187 -15.16 4.68 3.46
CA SER A 187 -14.21 4.16 2.46
C SER A 187 -12.78 4.13 3.03
N VAL A 188 -12.34 5.22 3.66
CA VAL A 188 -11.04 5.27 4.35
C VAL A 188 -10.98 4.25 5.48
N GLY A 189 -11.99 4.18 6.34
CA GLY A 189 -12.01 3.28 7.48
C GLY A 189 -11.94 1.81 7.07
N VAL A 190 -12.78 1.38 6.14
CA VAL A 190 -12.84 0.00 5.64
C VAL A 190 -11.56 -0.37 4.91
N GLN A 191 -11.03 0.51 4.05
CA GLN A 191 -9.75 0.27 3.38
C GLN A 191 -8.59 0.22 4.40
N THR A 192 -8.60 1.08 5.43
CA THR A 192 -7.62 1.03 6.52
C THR A 192 -7.68 -0.30 7.26
N LEU A 193 -8.87 -0.82 7.58
CA LEU A 193 -9.04 -2.12 8.23
C LEU A 193 -8.51 -3.26 7.38
N PHE A 194 -8.78 -3.23 6.07
CA PHE A 194 -8.26 -4.22 5.12
C PHE A 194 -6.73 -4.22 5.12
N ILE A 195 -6.11 -3.05 4.97
CA ILE A 195 -4.65 -2.92 4.98
C ILE A 195 -4.07 -3.34 6.33
N ALA A 196 -4.70 -2.91 7.43
CA ALA A 196 -4.29 -3.26 8.77
C ALA A 196 -4.26 -4.78 8.97
N GLY A 197 -5.26 -5.49 8.44
CA GLY A 197 -5.35 -6.95 8.48
C GLY A 197 -4.27 -7.63 7.66
N ILE A 198 -4.07 -7.26 6.39
CA ILE A 198 -3.08 -7.94 5.51
C ILE A 198 -1.63 -7.62 5.88
N THR A 199 -1.37 -6.52 6.60
CA THR A 199 -0.01 -6.12 7.00
C THR A 199 0.41 -6.66 8.37
N LEU A 200 -0.54 -7.05 9.23
CA LEU A 200 -0.23 -7.57 10.57
C LEU A 200 0.60 -8.88 10.57
N PRO A 201 0.43 -9.82 9.63
CA PRO A 201 1.31 -11.00 9.53
C PRO A 201 2.79 -10.66 9.37
N PHE A 202 3.13 -9.50 8.80
CA PHE A 202 4.51 -9.05 8.63
C PHE A 202 5.15 -8.77 10.00
N ASP A 203 4.41 -8.27 10.98
CA ASP A 203 4.94 -8.07 12.34
C ASP A 203 5.25 -9.40 13.03
N VAL A 204 4.45 -10.45 12.81
CA VAL A 204 4.73 -11.80 13.33
C VAL A 204 6.00 -12.37 12.70
N ARG A 205 6.16 -12.20 11.38
CA ARG A 205 7.36 -12.63 10.65
C ARG A 205 8.61 -11.90 11.14
N ASP A 206 8.50 -10.60 11.38
CA ASP A 206 9.63 -9.73 11.67
C ASP A 206 10.01 -9.70 13.16
N VAL A 207 9.32 -10.44 14.04
CA VAL A 207 9.53 -10.40 15.51
C VAL A 207 10.98 -10.60 15.96
N HIS A 208 11.76 -11.41 15.22
CA HIS A 208 13.17 -11.71 15.52
C HIS A 208 14.17 -10.72 14.88
N VAL A 209 13.70 -9.92 13.92
CA VAL A 209 14.52 -8.93 13.18
C VAL A 209 14.28 -7.53 13.71
N ASP A 210 13.05 -7.24 14.14
CA ASP A 210 12.66 -5.95 14.68
C ASP A 210 13.25 -5.73 16.08
N PRO A 211 13.87 -4.57 16.35
CA PRO A 211 14.33 -4.20 17.67
C PRO A 211 13.23 -4.29 18.74
N ALA A 212 13.55 -4.80 19.93
CA ALA A 212 12.58 -4.99 21.01
C ALA A 212 11.91 -3.68 21.49
N ASN A 213 12.57 -2.53 21.30
CA ASN A 213 12.01 -1.23 21.65
C ASN A 213 10.87 -0.79 20.72
N LEU A 214 10.68 -1.41 19.54
CA LEU A 214 9.57 -1.08 18.63
C LEU A 214 8.21 -1.43 19.21
N ARG A 215 8.14 -2.40 20.13
CA ARG A 215 6.90 -2.83 20.78
C ARG A 215 5.79 -3.04 19.75
N THR A 216 6.08 -3.81 18.70
CA THR A 216 5.07 -4.15 17.67
C THR A 216 3.93 -4.96 18.29
N VAL A 217 2.81 -5.13 17.58
CA VAL A 217 1.69 -5.92 18.09
C VAL A 217 2.15 -7.36 18.39
N ALA A 218 2.93 -7.95 17.48
CA ALA A 218 3.48 -9.28 17.63
C ALA A 218 4.54 -9.41 18.75
N GLN A 219 5.26 -8.34 19.09
CA GLN A 219 6.20 -8.35 20.22
C GLN A 219 5.49 -8.23 21.59
N GLN A 220 4.31 -7.61 21.62
CA GLN A 220 3.53 -7.38 22.86
C GLN A 220 2.47 -8.45 23.11
N THR A 221 2.21 -9.34 22.14
CA THR A 221 1.15 -10.34 22.20
C THR A 221 1.63 -11.67 21.63
N SER A 222 0.78 -12.71 21.63
CA SER A 222 1.13 -13.98 21.00
C SER A 222 0.97 -13.94 19.48
N PRO A 223 1.74 -14.76 18.73
CA PRO A 223 1.53 -14.94 17.28
C PRO A 223 0.09 -15.33 16.93
N LEU A 224 -0.56 -16.13 17.79
CA LEU A 224 -1.96 -16.51 17.64
C LEU A 224 -2.88 -15.30 17.77
N PHE A 225 -2.73 -14.49 18.82
CA PHE A 225 -3.54 -13.27 19.00
C PHE A 225 -3.37 -12.32 17.82
N THR A 226 -2.13 -12.09 17.38
CA THR A 226 -1.85 -11.22 16.22
C THR A 226 -2.49 -11.77 14.95
N THR A 227 -2.41 -13.08 14.71
CA THR A 227 -3.07 -13.71 13.54
C THR A 227 -4.59 -13.56 13.61
N THR A 228 -5.19 -13.79 14.78
CA THR A 228 -6.65 -13.63 14.98
C THR A 228 -7.08 -12.19 14.77
N LEU A 229 -6.32 -11.21 15.26
CA LEU A 229 -6.59 -9.79 15.02
C LEU A 229 -6.54 -9.46 13.52
N ALA A 230 -5.54 -9.98 12.79
CA ALA A 230 -5.45 -9.82 11.34
C ALA A 230 -6.72 -10.34 10.63
N PHE A 231 -7.16 -11.54 11.00
CA PHE A 231 -8.39 -12.16 10.50
C PHE A 231 -9.62 -11.30 10.77
N THR A 232 -9.80 -10.86 12.03
CA THR A 232 -10.94 -10.03 12.43
C THR A 232 -10.98 -8.71 11.66
N LEU A 233 -9.84 -8.05 11.47
CA LEU A 233 -9.77 -6.80 10.72
C LEU A 233 -10.16 -6.98 9.25
N VAL A 234 -9.70 -8.06 8.60
CA VAL A 234 -10.12 -8.37 7.22
C VAL A 234 -11.61 -8.70 7.17
N LEU A 235 -12.15 -9.50 8.10
CA LEU A 235 -13.59 -9.81 8.15
C LEU A 235 -14.45 -8.55 8.34
N LEU A 236 -14.04 -7.64 9.22
CA LEU A 236 -14.71 -6.35 9.40
C LEU A 236 -14.64 -5.51 8.11
N SER A 237 -13.48 -5.49 7.44
CA SER A 237 -13.36 -4.81 6.14
C SER A 237 -14.26 -5.42 5.08
N MET A 238 -14.43 -6.75 5.04
CA MET A 238 -15.33 -7.43 4.12
C MET A 238 -16.79 -7.04 4.38
N GLY A 239 -17.22 -6.96 5.65
CA GLY A 239 -18.55 -6.46 6.00
C GLY A 239 -18.75 -5.00 5.57
N GLY A 240 -17.71 -4.17 5.70
CA GLY A 240 -17.69 -2.80 5.20
C GLY A 240 -17.80 -2.70 3.68
N PHE A 241 -17.01 -3.48 2.93
CA PHE A 241 -17.09 -3.53 1.47
C PHE A 241 -18.46 -4.01 1.00
N LEU A 242 -19.02 -5.05 1.62
CA LEU A 242 -20.36 -5.55 1.28
C LEU A 242 -21.44 -4.48 1.44
N ALA A 243 -21.27 -3.57 2.41
CA ALA A 243 -22.24 -2.51 2.68
C ALA A 243 -22.09 -1.27 1.78
N MET A 244 -20.96 -1.11 1.08
CA MET A 244 -20.64 0.12 0.33
C MET A 244 -20.42 -0.11 -1.16
N ASP A 245 -19.88 -1.26 -1.53
CA ASP A 245 -19.45 -1.54 -2.90
C ASP A 245 -20.64 -1.98 -3.75
N GLY A 246 -20.68 -1.52 -5.00
CA GLY A 246 -21.63 -2.00 -6.01
C GLY A 246 -21.30 -3.41 -6.52
N THR A 247 -20.11 -3.95 -6.20
CA THR A 247 -19.65 -5.27 -6.67
C THR A 247 -18.97 -6.06 -5.55
N PRO A 248 -18.93 -7.41 -5.59
CA PRO A 248 -18.30 -8.20 -4.54
C PRO A 248 -16.76 -8.26 -4.63
N ALA A 249 -16.13 -7.48 -5.52
CA ALA A 249 -14.70 -7.58 -5.84
C ALA A 249 -13.76 -7.48 -4.62
N ARG A 250 -13.95 -6.47 -3.75
CA ARG A 250 -13.10 -6.29 -2.56
C ARG A 250 -13.43 -7.30 -1.46
N VAL A 251 -14.67 -7.80 -1.40
CA VAL A 251 -15.08 -8.90 -0.50
C VAL A 251 -14.37 -10.20 -0.90
N LEU A 252 -14.38 -10.56 -2.18
CA LEU A 252 -13.70 -11.74 -2.71
C LEU A 252 -12.18 -11.64 -2.51
N THR A 253 -11.62 -10.45 -2.67
CA THR A 253 -10.21 -10.19 -2.33
C THR A 253 -9.94 -10.43 -0.85
N GLY A 254 -10.84 -9.99 0.02
CA GLY A 254 -10.79 -10.29 1.46
C GLY A 254 -10.72 -11.78 1.74
N ALA A 255 -11.54 -12.59 1.08
CA ALA A 255 -11.50 -14.05 1.23
C ALA A 255 -10.13 -14.65 0.84
N VAL A 256 -9.52 -14.18 -0.26
CA VAL A 256 -8.16 -14.60 -0.66
C VAL A 256 -7.09 -14.13 0.33
N ALA A 257 -7.26 -12.93 0.91
CA ALA A 257 -6.38 -12.41 1.94
C ALA A 257 -6.44 -13.27 3.23
N LEU A 258 -7.62 -13.74 3.64
CA LEU A 258 -7.77 -14.64 4.78
C LEU A 258 -6.98 -15.94 4.60
N VAL A 259 -6.99 -16.51 3.38
CA VAL A 259 -6.14 -17.66 3.05
C VAL A 259 -4.66 -17.30 3.20
N GLY A 260 -4.25 -16.14 2.71
CA GLY A 260 -2.87 -15.65 2.86
C GLY A 260 -2.44 -15.47 4.31
N ILE A 261 -3.32 -14.95 5.17
CA ILE A 261 -3.06 -14.76 6.61
C ILE A 261 -2.92 -16.13 7.29
N LEU A 262 -3.78 -17.09 6.95
CA LEU A 262 -3.68 -18.46 7.47
C LEU A 262 -2.36 -19.12 7.04
N LEU A 263 -2.02 -19.03 5.76
CA LEU A 263 -0.75 -19.55 5.24
C LEU A 263 0.44 -18.89 5.93
N ALA A 264 0.39 -17.57 6.12
CA ALA A 264 1.45 -16.83 6.81
C ALA A 264 1.65 -17.30 8.25
N HIS A 265 0.61 -17.82 8.92
CA HIS A 265 0.72 -18.39 10.26
C HIS A 265 1.67 -19.60 10.29
N PHE A 266 1.57 -20.48 9.28
CA PHE A 266 2.31 -21.73 9.21
C PHE A 266 3.61 -21.63 8.41
N ILE A 267 3.65 -20.77 7.38
CA ILE A 267 4.74 -20.68 6.41
C ILE A 267 5.29 -19.26 6.42
N ARG A 268 6.55 -19.10 6.83
CA ARG A 268 7.22 -17.79 6.98
C ARG A 268 8.08 -17.40 5.77
N GLN A 269 7.66 -17.82 4.57
CA GLN A 269 8.39 -17.55 3.33
C GLN A 269 7.98 -16.21 2.71
N GLU A 270 8.96 -15.47 2.17
CA GLU A 270 8.79 -14.11 1.66
C GLU A 270 7.68 -13.97 0.60
N TRP A 271 7.45 -14.99 -0.25
CA TRP A 271 6.45 -14.93 -1.31
C TRP A 271 5.01 -14.79 -0.77
N ILE A 272 4.71 -15.33 0.41
CA ILE A 272 3.37 -15.17 1.02
C ILE A 272 3.14 -13.70 1.39
N PHE A 273 4.16 -13.03 1.89
CA PHE A 273 4.06 -11.64 2.30
C PHE A 273 4.06 -10.72 1.07
N SER A 274 5.10 -10.84 0.24
CA SER A 274 5.35 -9.89 -0.84
C SER A 274 4.61 -10.17 -2.14
N LEU A 275 4.15 -11.40 -2.40
CA LEU A 275 3.36 -11.69 -3.61
C LEU A 275 1.90 -11.95 -3.26
N TRP A 276 1.61 -12.74 -2.23
CA TRP A 276 0.22 -13.07 -1.89
C TRP A 276 -0.48 -11.92 -1.16
N LEU A 277 -0.01 -11.55 0.03
CA LEU A 277 -0.66 -10.51 0.85
C LEU A 277 -0.58 -9.14 0.18
N ASP A 278 0.60 -8.67 -0.22
CA ASP A 278 0.74 -7.42 -0.98
C ASP A 278 -0.01 -7.49 -2.34
N GLY A 279 -0.06 -8.68 -2.97
CA GLY A 279 -0.78 -8.88 -4.23
C GLY A 279 -2.29 -8.84 -4.10
N CYS A 280 -2.85 -8.93 -2.89
CA CYS A 280 -4.27 -8.70 -2.68
C CYS A 280 -4.67 -7.26 -3.08
N LEU A 281 -3.76 -6.29 -3.02
CA LEU A 281 -4.01 -4.93 -3.52
C LEU A 281 -4.21 -4.90 -5.03
N ILE A 282 -3.41 -5.70 -5.76
CA ILE A 282 -3.59 -5.88 -7.20
C ILE A 282 -4.91 -6.60 -7.48
N LEU A 283 -5.20 -7.65 -6.70
CA LEU A 283 -6.42 -8.43 -6.84
C LEU A 283 -7.68 -7.58 -6.64
N GLN A 284 -7.69 -6.60 -5.71
CA GLN A 284 -8.80 -5.66 -5.56
C GLN A 284 -9.13 -5.00 -6.90
N GLY A 285 -8.12 -4.46 -7.60
CA GLY A 285 -8.32 -3.78 -8.88
C GLY A 285 -8.69 -4.73 -10.01
N VAL A 286 -8.05 -5.90 -10.10
CA VAL A 286 -8.36 -6.91 -11.12
C VAL A 286 -9.79 -7.40 -10.99
N LEU A 287 -10.23 -7.78 -9.79
CA LEU A 287 -11.60 -8.23 -9.59
C LEU A 287 -12.60 -7.10 -9.78
N ALA A 288 -12.27 -5.87 -9.39
CA ALA A 288 -13.14 -4.73 -9.62
C ALA A 288 -13.33 -4.49 -11.12
N PHE A 289 -12.27 -4.58 -11.92
CA PHE A 289 -12.36 -4.46 -13.38
C PHE A 289 -13.18 -5.57 -14.03
N LEU A 290 -13.01 -6.82 -13.59
CA LEU A 290 -13.71 -7.97 -14.16
C LEU A 290 -15.20 -8.04 -13.77
N LEU A 291 -15.59 -7.37 -12.69
CA LEU A 291 -16.95 -7.41 -12.13
C LEU A 291 -17.69 -6.08 -12.21
N ALA A 292 -17.08 -5.04 -12.78
CA ALA A 292 -17.66 -3.72 -13.01
C ALA A 292 -18.45 -3.66 -14.32
#